data_AF-A0A7X9C4X0-F1
#
_entry.id   AF-A0A7X9C4X0-F1
#
_cell.length_a   1.000
_cell.length_b   1.000
_cell.length_c   1.000
_cell.angle_alpha   90.00
_cell.angle_beta   90.00
_cell.angle_gamma   90.00
#
_symmetry.space_group_name_H-M   'P 1'
#
loop_
_entity.id
_entity.type
_entity.pdbx_description
1 polymer ?
#
loop_
_entity_poly.entity_id
_entity_poly.type
_entity_poly.pdbx_seq_one_letter_code
_entity_poly.pdbx_strand_id
1 'polypeptide(L)'
;MRKILKTLVLLGIGVVFIITFVWLWSKSKPKETYYEIVEAEQGTIENTSVATGEVAPRDEVLIKPQIPGIISSVLKEAGDFVQEGDVIA
;
A
#
# COMPACT_ATOMS: atom_id res chain seq x y z
N MET A 1 72.04 24.84 -13.23
CA MET A 1 70.59 24.94 -12.94
C MET A 1 69.68 24.37 -14.04
N ARG A 2 69.90 24.65 -15.34
CA ARG A 2 69.01 24.18 -16.44
C ARG A 2 68.86 22.66 -16.61
N LYS A 3 69.91 21.86 -16.35
CA LYS A 3 69.86 20.39 -16.48
C LYS A 3 69.06 19.73 -15.34
N ILE A 4 69.27 20.21 -14.12
CA ILE A 4 68.56 19.73 -12.91
C ILE A 4 67.05 20.02 -13.02
N LEU A 5 66.68 21.19 -13.53
CA LEU A 5 65.28 21.55 -13.75
C LEU A 5 64.61 20.62 -14.78
N LYS A 6 65.31 20.29 -15.88
CA LYS A 6 64.80 19.35 -16.89
C LYS A 6 64.65 17.92 -16.33
N THR A 7 65.59 17.47 -15.52
CA THR A 7 65.53 16.15 -14.87
C THR A 7 64.39 16.08 -13.85
N LEU A 8 64.18 17.13 -13.05
CA LEU A 8 63.05 17.22 -12.12
C LEU A 8 61.70 17.20 -12.83
N VAL A 9 61.57 17.92 -13.95
CA VAL A 9 60.35 17.91 -14.76
C VAL A 9 60.08 16.53 -15.37
N LEU A 10 61.11 15.88 -15.90
CA LEU A 10 60.99 14.53 -16.46
C LEU A 10 60.59 13.50 -15.39
N LEU A 11 61.17 13.61 -14.19
CA LEU A 11 60.82 12.76 -13.05
C LEU A 11 59.38 13.02 -12.58
N GLY A 12 58.96 14.28 -12.52
CA GLY A 12 57.60 14.67 -12.18
C GLY A 12 56.56 14.10 -13.16
N ILE A 13 56.85 14.15 -14.46
CA ILE A 13 56.00 13.52 -15.49
C ILE A 13 55.91 12.01 -15.26
N GLY A 14 57.02 11.33 -14.97
CA GLY A 14 57.02 9.89 -14.66
C GLY A 14 56.15 9.55 -13.45
N VAL A 15 56.22 10.34 -12.38
CA VAL A 15 55.39 10.16 -11.19
C VAL A 15 53.90 10.37 -11.50
N VAL A 16 53.57 11.40 -12.29
CA VAL A 16 52.18 11.64 -12.72
C VAL A 16 51.64 10.47 -13.53
N PHE A 17 52.44 9.87 -14.43
CA PHE A 17 52.04 8.69 -15.18
C PHE A 17 51.78 7.46 -14.28
N ILE A 18 52.61 7.25 -13.26
CA ILE A 18 52.41 6.12 -12.33
C ILE A 18 51.13 6.34 -11.51
N ILE A 19 50.89 7.56 -11.03
CA ILE A 19 49.69 7.90 -10.25
C ILE A 19 48.42 7.70 -11.09
N THR A 20 48.41 8.17 -12.34
CA THR A 20 47.23 8.01 -13.21
C THR A 20 46.95 6.55 -13.54
N PHE A 21 47.98 5.73 -13.73
CA PHE A 21 47.83 4.31 -14.01
C PHE A 21 47.25 3.53 -12.81
N VAL A 22 47.74 3.82 -11.59
CA VAL A 22 47.22 3.22 -10.35
C VAL A 22 45.78 3.66 -10.09
N TRP A 23 45.47 4.94 -10.31
CA TRP A 23 44.11 5.46 -10.16
C TRP A 23 43.13 4.81 -11.14
N LEU A 24 43.53 4.66 -12.40
CA LEU A 24 42.70 4.02 -13.43
C LEU A 24 42.47 2.54 -13.12
N TRP A 25 43.50 1.81 -12.68
CA TRP A 25 43.37 0.41 -12.27
C TRP A 25 42.47 0.25 -11.04
N SER A 26 42.55 1.17 -10.07
CA SER A 26 41.66 1.15 -8.92
C SER A 26 40.21 1.43 -9.32
N LYS A 27 39.97 2.30 -10.31
CA LYS A 27 38.62 2.63 -10.80
C LYS A 27 38.04 1.58 -11.74
N SER A 28 38.88 0.80 -12.41
CA SER A 28 38.45 -0.24 -13.37
C SER A 28 38.10 -1.56 -12.69
N LYS A 29 38.20 -1.66 -11.36
CA LYS A 29 37.74 -2.83 -10.63
C LYS A 29 36.21 -2.91 -10.77
N PRO A 30 35.67 -4.02 -11.28
CA PRO A 30 34.23 -4.19 -11.40
C PRO A 30 33.61 -4.10 -10.01
N LYS A 31 32.54 -3.30 -9.87
CA LYS A 31 31.74 -3.30 -8.65
C LYS A 31 31.18 -4.70 -8.46
N GLU A 32 31.49 -5.32 -7.32
CA GLU A 32 30.90 -6.60 -6.95
C GLU A 32 29.40 -6.38 -6.78
N THR A 33 28.63 -6.90 -7.72
CA THR A 33 27.17 -6.91 -7.66
C THR A 33 26.75 -8.14 -6.85
N TYR A 34 26.25 -7.88 -5.65
CA TYR A 34 25.66 -8.92 -4.82
C TYR A 34 24.23 -9.14 -5.30
N TYR A 35 23.91 -10.39 -5.65
CA TYR A 35 22.55 -10.82 -5.96
C TYR A 35 22.06 -11.67 -4.82
N GLU A 36 20.92 -11.28 -4.27
CA GLU A 36 20.18 -12.14 -3.36
C GLU A 36 19.43 -13.16 -4.22
N ILE A 37 19.86 -14.42 -4.13
CA ILE A 37 19.20 -15.54 -4.79
C ILE A 37 18.22 -16.10 -3.77
N VAL A 38 16.92 -15.98 -4.07
CA VAL A 38 15.85 -16.58 -3.27
C VAL A 38 15.38 -17.86 -3.96
N GLU A 39 15.20 -18.93 -3.19
CA GLU A 39 14.64 -20.17 -3.70
C GLU A 39 13.12 -20.07 -3.78
N ALA A 40 12.55 -20.52 -4.89
CA ALA A 40 11.11 -20.51 -5.10
C ALA A 40 10.47 -21.66 -4.33
N GLU A 41 9.72 -21.34 -3.27
CA GLU A 41 8.95 -22.32 -2.52
C GLU A 41 7.53 -22.48 -3.12
N GLN A 42 7.06 -23.72 -3.19
CA GLN A 42 5.67 -24.00 -3.53
C GLN A 42 4.83 -23.89 -2.26
N GLY A 43 3.98 -22.88 -2.19
CA GLY A 43 3.03 -22.66 -1.10
C GLY A 43 1.61 -22.47 -1.62
N THR A 44 0.64 -22.70 -0.76
CA THR A 44 -0.77 -22.40 -1.05
C THR A 44 -1.01 -20.91 -0.83
N ILE A 45 -1.57 -20.23 -1.84
CA ILE A 45 -1.96 -18.82 -1.75
C ILE A 45 -3.43 -18.78 -1.29
N GLU A 46 -3.65 -18.32 -0.06
CA GLU A 46 -5.00 -18.11 0.46
C GLU A 46 -5.44 -16.66 0.19
N ASN A 47 -6.35 -16.49 -0.76
CA ASN A 47 -6.96 -15.18 -1.05
C ASN A 47 -8.20 -15.00 -0.18
N THR A 48 -8.08 -14.23 0.90
CA THR A 48 -9.22 -13.86 1.74
C THR A 48 -9.88 -12.59 1.21
N SER A 49 -11.15 -12.69 0.82
CA SER A 49 -12.00 -11.54 0.49
C SER A 49 -13.00 -11.31 1.61
N VAL A 50 -13.16 -10.05 2.04
CA VAL A 50 -14.17 -9.68 3.03
C VAL A 50 -15.50 -9.44 2.30
N ALA A 51 -16.48 -10.29 2.55
CA ALA A 51 -17.85 -10.05 2.13
C ALA A 51 -18.54 -9.17 3.17
N THR A 52 -18.73 -7.89 2.87
CA THR A 52 -19.60 -7.00 3.66
C THR A 52 -21.05 -7.26 3.26
N GLY A 53 -21.89 -7.61 4.23
CA GLY A 53 -23.34 -7.71 4.06
C GLY A 53 -24.06 -6.69 4.94
N GLU A 54 -25.18 -6.17 4.46
CA GLU A 54 -26.07 -5.31 5.23
C GLU A 54 -27.17 -6.15 5.88
N VAL A 55 -27.50 -5.84 7.14
CA VAL A 55 -28.59 -6.53 7.87
C VAL A 55 -29.90 -5.79 7.57
N ALA A 56 -30.75 -6.39 6.74
CA ALA A 56 -32.09 -5.90 6.46
C ALA A 56 -33.14 -6.63 7.32
N PRO A 57 -34.28 -5.98 7.62
CA PRO A 57 -35.41 -6.66 8.26
C PRO A 57 -35.89 -7.82 7.39
N ARG A 58 -36.15 -8.96 8.02
CA ARG A 58 -36.61 -10.17 7.33
C ARG A 58 -38.02 -9.99 6.74
N ASP A 59 -38.90 -9.37 7.53
CA ASP A 59 -40.29 -9.13 7.20
C ASP A 59 -40.60 -7.66 7.51
N GLU A 60 -41.08 -6.92 6.51
CA GLU A 60 -41.51 -5.52 6.64
C GLU A 60 -42.94 -5.39 6.13
N VAL A 61 -43.83 -4.84 6.96
CA VAL A 61 -45.25 -4.67 6.62
C VAL A 61 -45.62 -3.21 6.78
N LEU A 62 -46.06 -2.60 5.67
CA LEU A 62 -46.58 -1.24 5.66
C LEU A 62 -48.08 -1.25 5.96
N ILE A 63 -48.47 -0.77 7.13
CA ILE A 63 -49.88 -0.66 7.54
C ILE A 63 -50.48 0.58 6.87
N LYS A 64 -51.51 0.39 6.04
CA LYS A 64 -52.28 1.48 5.41
C LYS A 64 -53.74 1.44 5.86
N PRO A 65 -54.38 2.61 6.06
CA PRO A 65 -55.83 2.66 6.26
C PRO A 65 -56.58 2.04 5.08
N GLN A 66 -57.55 1.19 5.37
CA GLN A 66 -58.38 0.54 4.34
C GLN A 66 -59.43 1.49 3.75
N ILE A 67 -59.80 2.54 4.49
CA ILE A 67 -60.87 3.49 4.14
C ILE A 67 -60.35 4.91 4.36
N PRO A 68 -60.67 5.87 3.48
CA PRO A 68 -60.35 7.28 3.70
C PRO A 68 -61.14 7.86 4.87
N GLY A 69 -60.44 8.56 5.78
CA GLY A 69 -61.03 9.17 6.96
C GLY A 69 -60.03 10.07 7.70
N ILE A 70 -60.49 10.73 8.76
CA ILE A 70 -59.64 11.52 9.66
C ILE A 70 -59.26 10.65 10.86
N ILE A 71 -57.96 10.57 11.18
CA ILE A 71 -57.48 9.84 12.35
C ILE A 71 -57.82 10.62 13.62
N SER A 72 -58.54 10.00 14.55
CA SER A 72 -58.95 10.66 15.80
C SER A 72 -57.84 10.65 16.86
N SER A 73 -57.01 9.60 16.89
CA SER A 73 -55.95 9.40 17.87
C SER A 73 -54.90 8.44 17.35
N VAL A 74 -53.64 8.64 17.71
CA VAL A 74 -52.55 7.69 17.43
C VAL A 74 -52.19 7.02 18.75
N LEU A 75 -52.21 5.69 18.79
CA LEU A 75 -52.04 4.90 20.02
C LEU A 75 -50.60 4.37 20.19
N LYS A 76 -49.77 4.47 19.15
CA LYS A 76 -48.41 3.94 19.10
C LYS A 76 -47.45 4.92 18.43
N GLU A 77 -46.26 5.05 18.99
CA GLU A 77 -45.21 5.92 18.47
C GLU A 77 -44.11 5.11 17.76
N ALA A 78 -43.28 5.81 16.97
CA ALA A 78 -42.18 5.18 16.26
C ALA A 78 -41.13 4.63 17.25
N GLY A 79 -40.87 3.33 17.15
CA GLY A 79 -39.95 2.62 18.06
C GLY A 79 -40.65 1.82 19.15
N ASP A 80 -41.97 1.93 19.29
CA ASP A 80 -42.74 1.08 20.20
C ASP A 80 -42.73 -0.37 19.73
N PHE A 81 -42.62 -1.30 20.68
CA PHE A 81 -42.87 -2.72 20.41
C PHE A 81 -44.37 -2.95 20.22
N VAL A 82 -44.72 -3.59 19.11
CA VAL A 82 -46.09 -3.95 18.76
C VAL A 82 -46.22 -5.46 18.59
N GLN A 83 -47.37 -6.00 18.97
CA GLN A 83 -47.72 -7.41 18.77
C GLN A 83 -48.84 -7.56 17.75
N GLU A 84 -49.02 -8.77 17.24
CA GLU A 84 -50.12 -9.07 16.32
C GLU A 84 -51.46 -8.77 17.00
N GLY A 85 -52.28 -7.93 16.34
CA GLY A 85 -53.59 -7.50 16.85
C GLY A 85 -53.60 -6.16 17.58
N ASP A 86 -52.44 -5.52 17.79
CA ASP A 86 -52.38 -4.18 18.37
C ASP A 86 -53.05 -3.12 17.46
N VAL A 87 -53.85 -2.25 18.07
CA VAL A 87 -54.47 -1.12 17.38
C VAL A 87 -53.48 0.04 17.34
N ILE A 88 -53.13 0.49 16.13
CA ILE A 88 -52.11 1.52 15.89
C ILE A 88 -52.74 2.94 15.97
N ALA A 89 -53.92 3.13 15.39
CA ALA A 89 -54.64 4.41 15.31
C ALA A 89 -56.12 4.21 14.95
#